data_AF-A0A9D2D710-F1
#
_entry.id   AF-A0A9D2D710-F1
#
_cell.length_a   1.000
_cell.length_b   1.000
_cell.length_c   1.000
_cell.angle_alpha   90.00
_cell.angle_beta   90.00
_cell.angle_gamma   90.00
#
_symmetry.space_group_name_H-M   'P 1'
#
loop_
_entity.id
_entity.type
_entity.pdbx_description
1 polymer ?
#
loop_
_entity_poly.entity_id
_entity_poly.type
_entity_poly.pdbx_seq_one_letter_code
_entity_poly.pdbx_strand_id
1 'polypeptide(L)'
;RAAAPDDLWLHTQKYHSAHVLIRTGGRKVPDEVLLAAAQICAFFSDGKAGDKIPVDYCERRFVKKPPRAKAGFVTYTDFKTVLVTPDRHEKEEG
;
A
#
# COMPACT_ATOMS: atom_id res chain seq x y z
N ARG A 1 14.16 9.90 -3.94
CA ARG A 1 14.76 8.63 -4.40
C ARG A 1 13.63 7.70 -4.84
N ALA A 2 13.63 7.23 -6.09
CA ALA A 2 12.58 6.37 -6.62
C ALA A 2 12.52 5.01 -5.89
N ALA A 3 11.36 4.35 -5.93
CA ALA A 3 11.19 2.98 -5.46
C ALA A 3 11.90 1.99 -6.40
N ALA A 4 12.49 0.95 -5.85
CA ALA A 4 13.08 -0.15 -6.61
C ALA A 4 11.96 -1.03 -7.23
N PRO A 5 12.23 -1.76 -8.33
CA PRO A 5 11.21 -2.59 -8.99
C PRO A 5 10.62 -3.69 -8.08
N ASP A 6 11.40 -4.18 -7.11
CA ASP A 6 11.10 -5.22 -6.13
C ASP A 6 10.60 -4.66 -4.78
N ASP A 7 10.47 -3.33 -4.65
CA ASP A 7 9.77 -2.73 -3.51
C ASP A 7 8.28 -3.10 -3.57
N LEU A 8 7.64 -3.34 -2.43
CA LEU A 8 6.19 -3.57 -2.42
C LEU A 8 5.45 -2.24 -2.43
N TRP A 9 4.46 -2.14 -3.29
CA TRP A 9 3.52 -1.03 -3.37
C TRP A 9 2.15 -1.49 -2.87
N LEU A 10 1.47 -0.62 -2.14
CA LEU A 10 0.15 -0.88 -1.58
C LEU A 10 -0.83 0.28 -1.87
N HIS A 11 -2.10 -0.07 -2.06
CA HIS A 11 -3.21 0.87 -2.19
C HIS A 11 -4.55 0.20 -1.85
N THR A 12 -5.49 0.92 -1.27
CA THR A 12 -6.84 0.39 -0.98
C THR A 12 -7.64 0.13 -2.25
N GLN A 13 -8.45 -0.92 -2.30
CA GLN A 13 -9.41 -1.11 -3.40
C GLN A 13 -10.57 -0.11 -3.27
N LYS A 14 -10.96 0.52 -4.39
CA LYS A 14 -12.18 1.35 -4.52
C LYS A 14 -12.24 2.63 -3.68
N TYR A 15 -11.31 2.84 -2.74
CA TYR A 15 -11.16 4.08 -1.99
C TYR A 15 -10.03 4.93 -2.57
N HIS A 16 -10.15 6.25 -2.45
CA HIS A 16 -8.97 7.11 -2.55
C HIS A 16 -8.11 6.87 -1.31
N SER A 17 -6.82 6.63 -1.51
CA SER A 17 -5.86 6.42 -0.43
C SER A 17 -4.47 6.91 -0.78
N ALA A 18 -3.61 7.00 0.22
CA ALA A 18 -2.18 7.15 0.01
C ALA A 18 -1.59 5.89 -0.66
N HIS A 19 -0.64 6.10 -1.58
CA HIS A 19 0.24 5.02 -2.02
C HIS A 19 1.27 4.75 -0.92
N VAL A 20 1.31 3.51 -0.43
CA VAL A 20 2.31 3.07 0.55
C VAL A 20 3.37 2.22 -0.16
N LEU A 21 4.63 2.38 0.25
CA LEU A 21 5.78 1.65 -0.29
C LEU A 21 6.56 1.01 0.85
N ILE A 22 6.80 -0.29 0.77
CA ILE A 22 7.74 -1.01 1.64
C ILE A 22 9.05 -1.16 0.88
N ARG A 23 10.11 -0.54 1.38
CA ARG A 23 11.45 -0.70 0.84
C ARG A 23 12.04 -2.03 1.28
N THR A 24 12.11 -2.98 0.36
CA THR A 24 12.53 -4.35 0.67
C THR A 24 14.05 -4.46 0.75
N GLY A 25 14.73 -3.73 -0.15
CA GLY A 25 16.17 -3.88 -0.36
C GLY A 25 16.54 -5.30 -0.79
N GLY A 26 15.73 -5.93 -1.64
CA GLY A 26 15.92 -7.31 -2.10
C GLY A 26 15.61 -8.40 -1.08
N ARG A 27 15.06 -8.06 0.09
CA ARG A 27 14.74 -9.03 1.15
C ARG A 27 13.25 -9.35 1.17
N LYS A 28 12.92 -10.57 1.61
CA LYS A 28 11.53 -10.96 1.86
C LYS A 28 10.94 -10.06 2.96
N VAL A 29 9.76 -9.52 2.70
CA VAL A 29 9.00 -8.72 3.68
C VAL A 29 8.32 -9.66 4.67
N PRO A 30 8.53 -9.50 5.98
CA PRO A 30 7.78 -10.22 7.00
C PRO A 30 6.29 -9.86 6.95
N ASP A 31 5.41 -10.82 7.24
CA ASP A 31 3.97 -10.62 7.18
C ASP A 31 3.50 -9.48 8.12
N GLU A 32 4.14 -9.33 9.29
CA GLU A 32 3.88 -8.24 10.23
C GLU A 32 4.12 -6.84 9.61
N VAL A 33 5.18 -6.70 8.81
CA VAL A 33 5.53 -5.42 8.16
C VAL A 33 4.54 -5.13 7.03
N LEU A 34 4.14 -6.17 6.29
CA LEU A 34 3.12 -6.05 5.26
C LEU A 34 1.78 -5.63 5.87
N LEU A 35 1.37 -6.27 6.97
CA LEU A 35 0.12 -5.95 7.67
C LEU A 35 0.13 -4.52 8.22
N ALA A 36 1.20 -4.11 8.90
CA ALA A 36 1.33 -2.74 9.41
C ALA A 36 1.25 -1.70 8.29
N ALA A 37 1.94 -1.92 7.17
CA ALA A 37 1.88 -1.04 6.01
C ALA A 37 0.46 -0.99 5.39
N ALA A 38 -0.24 -2.12 5.33
CA ALA A 38 -1.61 -2.18 4.84
C ALA A 38 -2.58 -1.44 5.77
N GLN A 39 -2.44 -1.58 7.08
CA GLN A 39 -3.24 -0.87 8.07
C GLN A 39 -3.05 0.65 7.97
N ILE A 40 -1.80 1.09 7.79
CA ILE A 40 -1.47 2.51 7.56
C ILE A 40 -2.10 2.99 6.24
N CYS A 41 -2.02 2.20 5.17
CA CYS A 41 -2.64 2.53 3.88
C CYS A 41 -4.16 2.70 4.02
N ALA A 42 -4.82 1.79 4.74
CA ALA A 42 -6.25 1.86 5.02
C ALA A 42 -6.60 3.06 5.92
N PHE A 43 -5.76 3.41 6.89
CA PHE A 43 -5.94 4.58 7.75
C PHE A 43 -5.91 5.90 6.96
N PHE A 44 -5.01 6.02 5.99
CA PHE A 44 -4.92 7.18 5.09
C PHE A 44 -5.81 7.04 3.85
N SER A 45 -6.96 6.37 3.98
CA SER A 45 -7.96 6.24 2.93
C SER A 45 -9.31 6.81 3.33
N ASP A 46 -10.19 6.97 2.34
CA ASP A 46 -11.61 7.28 2.59
C ASP A 46 -12.33 6.15 3.38
N GLY A 47 -11.76 4.94 3.43
CA GLY A 47 -12.27 3.78 4.16
C GLY A 47 -11.87 3.72 5.65
N LYS A 48 -11.16 4.72 6.18
CA LYS A 48 -10.58 4.70 7.55
C LYS A 48 -11.53 4.40 8.71
N ALA A 49 -12.84 4.53 8.52
CA ALA A 49 -13.86 4.25 9.55
C ALA A 49 -14.41 2.81 9.53
N GLY A 50 -14.01 1.98 8.55
CA GLY A 50 -14.40 0.58 8.46
C GLY A 50 -13.45 -0.36 9.21
N ASP A 51 -13.77 -1.65 9.22
CA ASP A 51 -13.05 -2.69 9.98
C ASP A 51 -12.38 -3.77 9.09
N LYS A 52 -12.77 -3.86 7.81
CA LYS A 52 -12.26 -4.84 6.84
C LYS A 52 -11.97 -4.17 5.49
N ILE A 53 -11.00 -3.27 5.47
CA ILE A 53 -10.62 -2.54 4.28
C ILE A 53 -9.73 -3.42 3.40
N PRO A 54 -10.12 -3.70 2.14
CA PRO A 54 -9.29 -4.41 1.19
C PRO A 54 -8.12 -3.54 0.72
N VAL A 55 -6.90 -4.01 0.95
CA VAL A 55 -5.66 -3.37 0.52
C VAL A 55 -4.95 -4.29 -0.46
N ASP A 56 -4.73 -3.80 -1.67
CA ASP A 56 -3.92 -4.49 -2.67
C ASP A 56 -2.45 -4.23 -2.41
N TYR A 57 -1.64 -5.25 -2.66
CA TYR A 57 -0.19 -5.13 -2.67
C TYR A 57 0.42 -5.93 -3.83
N CYS A 58 1.44 -5.36 -4.45
CA CYS A 58 2.22 -5.98 -5.51
C CYS A 58 3.64 -5.42 -5.52
N GLU A 59 4.54 -6.07 -6.25
CA GLU A 59 5.85 -5.45 -6.51
C GLU A 59 5.68 -4.22 -7.42
N ARG A 60 6.47 -3.17 -7.14
CA ARG A 60 6.42 -1.90 -7.84
C ARG A 60 6.56 -2.04 -9.35
N ARG A 61 7.29 -3.04 -9.86
CA ARG A 61 7.42 -3.31 -11.30
C ARG A 61 6.09 -3.57 -12.02
N PHE A 62 5.07 -4.06 -11.30
CA PHE A 62 3.74 -4.30 -11.85
C PHE A 62 2.87 -3.04 -11.87
N VAL A 63 3.30 -1.95 -11.23
CA VAL A 63 2.60 -0.67 -11.20
C VAL A 63 3.06 0.23 -12.34
N LYS A 64 2.12 0.71 -13.16
CA LYS A 64 2.39 1.56 -14.32
C LYS A 64 1.58 2.85 -14.23
N LYS A 65 2.19 3.96 -14.65
CA LYS A 65 1.48 5.21 -14.91
C LYS A 65 1.20 5.29 -16.42
N PRO A 66 -0.07 5.23 -16.85
CA PRO A 66 -0.38 5.37 -18.27
C PRO A 66 0.07 6.73 -18.82
N PRO A 67 0.48 6.81 -20.09
CA PRO A 67 0.86 8.08 -20.71
C PRO A 67 -0.27 9.10 -20.58
N ARG A 68 0.08 10.34 -20.23
CA ARG A 68 -0.85 11.48 -20.10
C ARG A 68 -1.92 11.33 -18.99
N ALA A 69 -1.85 10.30 -18.14
CA ALA A 69 -2.74 10.17 -17.00
C ALA A 69 -2.45 11.25 -15.93
N LYS A 70 -3.51 11.64 -15.20
CA LYS A 70 -3.41 12.58 -14.06
C LYS A 70 -2.41 12.07 -13.02
N ALA A 71 -1.80 12.99 -12.28
CA ALA A 71 -0.96 12.63 -11.14
C ALA A 71 -1.76 11.78 -10.15
N GLY A 72 -1.12 10.73 -9.61
CA GLY A 72 -1.78 9.76 -8.73
C GLY A 72 -2.49 8.61 -9.46
N PHE A 73 -2.83 8.73 -10.74
CA PHE A 73 -3.45 7.62 -11.47
C PHE A 73 -2.43 6.56 -11.89
N VAL A 74 -2.67 5.32 -11.49
CA VAL A 74 -1.85 4.16 -11.81
C VAL A 74 -2.73 2.97 -12.18
N THR A 75 -2.19 2.06 -12.98
CA THR A 75 -2.73 0.72 -13.21
C THR A 75 -1.73 -0.29 -12.64
N TYR A 76 -2.22 -1.44 -12.17
CA TYR A 76 -1.37 -2.48 -11.60
C TYR A 76 -1.94 -3.87 -11.87
N THR A 77 -1.06 -4.86 -11.94
CA THR A 77 -1.37 -6.28 -12.17
C THR A 77 -0.69 -7.14 -11.11
N ASP A 78 -0.95 -8.45 -11.11
CA ASP A 78 -0.22 -9.43 -10.29
C ASP A 78 -0.23 -9.11 -8.79
N PHE A 79 -1.34 -8.51 -8.33
CA PHE A 79 -1.53 -8.12 -6.96
C PHE A 79 -2.18 -9.23 -6.13
N LYS A 80 -1.96 -9.12 -4.83
CA LYS A 80 -2.70 -9.86 -3.81
C LYS A 80 -3.44 -8.85 -2.93
N THR A 81 -4.47 -9.31 -2.24
CA THR A 81 -5.29 -8.45 -1.38
C THR A 81 -5.25 -8.98 0.03
N VAL A 82 -5.12 -8.06 1.00
CA VAL A 82 -5.28 -8.34 2.43
C VAL A 82 -6.43 -7.50 2.98
N LEU A 83 -7.21 -8.06 3.90
CA LEU A 83 -8.24 -7.33 4.63
C LEU A 83 -7.66 -6.86 5.96
N VAL A 84 -7.76 -5.56 6.24
CA VAL A 84 -7.22 -4.97 7.46
C VAL A 84 -8.19 -4.02 8.13
N THR A 85 -8.10 -3.92 9.45
CA THR A 85 -8.67 -2.81 10.21
C THR A 85 -7.68 -1.64 10.18
N PRO A 86 -8.09 -0.42 9.78
CA PRO A 86 -7.23 0.76 9.73
C PRO A 86 -6.53 1.03 11.07
N ASP A 87 -5.22 1.24 11.03
CA ASP A 87 -4.41 1.59 12.21
C ASP A 87 -3.23 2.46 11.75
N ARG A 88 -2.96 3.54 12.48
CA ARG A 88 -1.88 4.47 12.20
C ARG A 88 -0.53 3.99 12.74
N HIS A 89 -0.52 3.06 13.69
CA HIS A 89 0.69 2.61 14.40
C HIS A 89 1.49 3.79 14.97
N GLU A 90 0.82 4.71 15.66
CA GLU A 90 1.53 5.77 16.39
C GLU A 90 2.41 5.14 17.46
N LYS A 91 3.67 5.57 17.54
CA LYS A 91 4.48 5.27 18.72
C LYS A 91 3.97 6.15 19.84
N GLU A 92 3.63 5.55 20.97
CA GLU A 92 3.60 6.29 22.23
C GLU A 92 5.02 6.83 22.46
N GLU A 93 5.20 8.13 22.24
CA GLU A 93 6.37 8.85 22.76
C GLU A 93 6.13 9.00 24.26
N GLY A 94 6.74 8.09 25.04
CA GLY A 94 6.87 8.22 26.49
C GLY A 94 7.88 9.27 26.89
#